data_AF-A0A6H5GZM8-F1
#
_entry.id   AF-A0A6H5GZM8-F1
#
_cell.length_a   1.000
_cell.length_b   1.000
_cell.length_c   1.000
_cell.angle_alpha   90.00
_cell.angle_beta   90.00
_cell.angle_gamma   90.00
#
_symmetry.space_group_name_H-M   'P 1'
#
loop_
_entity.id
_entity.type
_entity.pdbx_description
1 polymer ?
#
loop_
_entity_poly.entity_id
_entity_poly.type
_entity_poly.pdbx_seq_one_letter_code
_entity_poly.pdbx_strand_id
1 'polypeptide(L)'
;MYSSKERLKKRTGKNKVDRPEFLKLLVQEYRTTKSSEAKRQVLANLANFAYDPINYEWLRNLDVVQLFLEELASADEKIVEFAIGGLCNLCLAGSLSRRWACPGGVSDWLTAARSQRGRRRCGSLRCGSSVSVERLVTRDDVESFAKLSGDFNPIHFTDKKPIVHGALLNSFLSGVIGTKLPGPGTILSSQNFRYPNPCYAEDIIVIQVSVERLRKITTCEYRISRKSDDATLMEGSAKVIIRMPSG
;
A
#
# COMPACT_ATOMS: atom_id res chain seq x y z
N MET A 1 -1.46 25.70 -3.89
CA MET A 1 -0.73 26.99 -4.04
C MET A 1 -0.06 27.27 -2.70
N TYR A 2 1.28 27.18 -2.61
CA TYR A 2 2.00 27.36 -1.35
C TYR A 2 2.03 28.83 -0.89
N SER A 3 2.02 29.07 0.41
CA SER A 3 2.11 30.42 0.97
C SER A 3 3.57 30.86 1.06
N SER A 4 3.86 32.10 0.69
CA SER A 4 5.17 32.72 0.93
C SER A 4 5.18 33.46 2.27
N LYS A 5 6.36 33.63 2.87
CA LYS A 5 6.55 34.44 4.10
C LYS A 5 5.99 35.86 3.94
N GLU A 6 6.11 36.45 2.75
CA GLU A 6 5.57 37.77 2.43
C GLU A 6 4.03 37.78 2.33
N ARG A 7 3.42 36.75 1.74
CA ARG A 7 1.95 36.60 1.69
C ARG A 7 1.34 36.39 3.07
N LEU A 8 2.04 35.65 3.94
CA LEU A 8 1.64 35.47 5.33
C LEU A 8 1.69 36.81 6.09
N LYS A 9 2.80 37.54 5.98
CA LYS A 9 2.95 38.88 6.58
C LYS A 9 1.88 39.89 6.11
N LYS A 10 1.46 39.82 4.84
CA LYS A 10 0.37 40.65 4.29
C LYS A 10 -1.02 40.25 4.79
N ARG A 11 -1.27 38.98 5.14
CA ARG A 11 -2.55 38.49 5.67
C ARG A 11 -2.70 38.69 7.18
N THR A 12 -1.59 38.70 7.92
CA THR A 12 -1.55 39.08 9.34
C THR A 12 -1.53 40.61 9.46
N GLY A 13 -2.71 41.24 9.41
CA GLY A 13 -2.85 42.69 9.67
C GLY A 13 -2.44 43.10 11.09
N LYS A 14 -2.47 44.42 11.38
CA LYS A 14 -1.89 45.08 12.58
C LYS A 14 -2.27 44.53 13.97
N ASN A 15 -3.30 43.69 14.13
CA ASN A 15 -3.80 43.20 15.44
C ASN A 15 -4.27 41.72 15.41
N LYS A 16 -3.45 40.74 14.98
CA LYS A 16 -3.81 39.31 15.11
C LYS A 16 -2.63 38.43 15.52
N VAL A 17 -2.94 37.47 16.39
CA VAL A 17 -2.07 36.43 16.96
C VAL A 17 -1.11 35.87 15.92
N ASP A 18 0.18 35.80 16.27
CA ASP A 18 1.22 35.26 15.41
C ASP A 18 0.90 33.80 15.00
N ARG A 19 1.26 33.39 13.78
CA ARG A 19 0.92 32.07 13.23
C ARG A 19 1.33 30.90 14.16
N PRO A 20 2.53 30.88 14.77
CA PRO A 20 2.91 29.83 15.72
C PRO A 20 2.04 29.84 16.97
N GLU A 21 1.66 31.03 17.45
CA GLU A 21 0.83 31.18 18.63
C GLU A 21 -0.61 30.73 18.36
N PHE A 22 -1.12 30.98 17.16
CA PHE A 22 -2.40 30.44 16.71
C PHE A 22 -2.39 28.90 16.65
N LEU A 23 -1.31 28.30 16.15
CA LEU A 23 -1.18 26.83 16.12
C LEU A 23 -1.10 26.24 17.53
N LYS A 24 -0.41 26.90 18.48
CA LYS A 24 -0.41 26.52 19.89
C LYS A 24 -1.81 26.54 20.48
N LEU A 25 -2.57 27.62 20.23
CA LEU A 25 -3.94 27.75 20.72
C LEU A 25 -4.84 26.62 20.20
N LEU A 26 -4.71 26.24 18.92
CA LEU A 26 -5.44 25.10 18.37
C LEU A 26 -5.09 23.79 19.09
N VAL A 27 -3.81 23.50 19.31
CA VAL A 27 -3.40 22.28 20.03
C VAL A 27 -3.88 22.30 21.49
N GLN A 28 -3.86 23.46 22.14
CA GLN A 28 -4.39 23.62 23.49
C GLN A 28 -5.92 23.43 23.52
N GLU A 29 -6.64 24.01 22.57
CA GLU A 29 -8.08 23.83 22.42
C GLU A 29 -8.42 22.35 22.23
N TYR A 30 -7.67 21.63 21.38
CA TYR A 30 -7.85 20.20 21.17
C TYR A 30 -7.72 19.39 22.47
N ARG A 31 -6.70 19.69 23.27
CA ARG A 31 -6.40 18.96 24.52
C ARG A 31 -7.38 19.29 25.65
N THR A 32 -7.95 20.49 25.65
CA THR A 32 -8.82 20.96 26.74
C THR A 32 -10.30 20.73 26.46
N THR A 33 -10.70 20.67 25.18
CA THR A 33 -12.10 20.51 24.81
C THR A 33 -12.60 19.09 25.00
N LYS A 34 -13.81 18.97 25.55
CA LYS A 34 -14.55 17.70 25.66
C LYS A 34 -15.52 17.47 24.50
N SER A 35 -15.76 18.50 23.67
CA SER A 35 -16.69 18.42 22.55
C SER A 35 -16.04 17.71 21.36
N SER A 36 -16.67 16.65 20.87
CA SER A 36 -16.23 15.93 19.67
C SER A 36 -16.25 16.82 18.43
N GLU A 37 -17.24 17.71 18.32
CA GLU A 37 -17.34 18.63 17.19
C GLU A 37 -16.21 19.66 17.18
N ALA A 38 -15.85 20.20 18.34
CA ALA A 38 -14.70 21.09 18.47
C ALA A 38 -13.39 20.35 18.12
N LYS A 39 -13.23 19.10 18.58
CA LYS A 39 -12.07 18.26 18.21
C LYS A 39 -11.96 18.04 16.71
N ARG A 40 -13.07 17.74 16.03
CA ARG A 40 -13.12 17.60 14.57
C ARG A 40 -12.68 18.88 13.88
N GLN A 41 -13.22 20.02 14.30
CA GLN A 41 -12.91 21.31 13.68
C GLN A 41 -11.43 21.68 13.86
N VAL A 42 -10.88 21.44 15.05
CA VAL A 42 -9.46 21.69 15.33
C VAL A 42 -8.56 20.76 14.52
N LEU A 43 -8.88 19.46 14.43
CA LEU A 43 -8.14 18.50 13.61
C LEU A 43 -8.16 18.86 12.13
N ALA A 44 -9.33 19.23 11.59
CA ALA A 44 -9.46 19.69 10.21
C ALA A 44 -8.61 20.94 9.95
N ASN A 45 -8.59 21.88 10.89
CA ASN A 45 -7.74 23.07 10.79
C ASN A 45 -6.24 22.69 10.79
N LEU A 46 -5.80 21.84 11.72
CA LEU A 46 -4.42 21.37 11.77
C LEU A 46 -4.02 20.62 10.49
N ALA A 47 -4.91 19.79 9.93
CA ALA A 47 -4.68 19.07 8.68
C ALA A 47 -4.54 20.01 7.48
N ASN A 48 -5.31 21.09 7.44
CA ASN A 48 -5.18 22.14 6.42
C ASN A 48 -3.85 22.91 6.57
N PHE A 49 -3.40 23.19 7.78
CA PHE A 49 -2.08 23.81 8.01
C PHE A 49 -0.92 22.89 7.62
N ALA A 50 -1.10 21.59 7.81
CA ALA A 50 -0.14 20.57 7.40
C ALA A 50 0.09 20.50 5.88
N TYR A 51 -0.74 21.13 5.04
CA TYR A 51 -0.52 21.19 3.59
C TYR A 51 0.66 22.10 3.20
N ASP A 52 1.00 23.10 4.02
CA ASP A 52 2.00 24.11 3.68
C ASP A 52 3.33 23.89 4.42
N PRO A 53 4.46 23.65 3.70
CA PRO A 53 5.77 23.38 4.29
C PRO A 53 6.27 24.42 5.29
N ILE A 54 5.81 25.67 5.16
CA ILE A 54 6.18 26.74 6.09
C ILE A 54 5.76 26.46 7.53
N ASN A 55 4.74 25.62 7.75
CA ASN A 55 4.23 25.30 9.07
C ASN A 55 4.91 24.08 9.69
N TYR A 56 5.74 23.32 8.94
CA TYR A 56 6.20 22.00 9.38
C TYR A 56 7.04 22.03 10.64
N GLU A 57 7.89 23.04 10.78
CA GLU A 57 8.73 23.20 11.97
C GLU A 57 7.86 23.45 13.22
N TRP A 58 6.85 24.30 13.11
CA TRP A 58 5.94 24.59 14.21
C TRP A 58 5.06 23.39 14.56
N LEU A 59 4.47 22.73 13.55
CA LEU A 59 3.64 21.54 13.77
C LEU A 59 4.44 20.40 14.42
N ARG A 60 5.73 20.29 14.11
CA ARG A 60 6.65 19.35 14.76
C ARG A 60 6.93 19.73 16.21
N ASN A 61 7.21 21.00 16.48
CA ASN A 61 7.49 21.48 17.85
C ASN A 61 6.25 21.42 18.76
N LEU A 62 5.05 21.31 18.19
CA LEU A 62 3.77 21.19 18.91
C LEU A 62 3.25 19.75 18.98
N ASP A 63 4.04 18.75 18.56
CA ASP A 63 3.69 17.33 18.55
C ASP A 63 2.38 17.01 17.81
N VAL A 64 2.05 17.76 16.77
CA VAL A 64 0.80 17.57 16.00
C VAL A 64 0.79 16.22 15.27
N VAL A 65 1.97 15.69 14.91
CA VAL A 65 2.09 14.35 14.30
C VAL A 65 1.61 13.27 15.28
N GLN A 66 2.03 13.36 16.54
CA GLN A 66 1.66 12.40 17.57
C GLN A 66 0.16 12.47 17.84
N LEU A 67 -0.39 13.69 17.90
CA LEU A 67 -1.82 13.93 18.03
C LEU A 67 -2.62 13.23 16.91
N PHE A 68 -2.17 13.33 15.64
CA PHE A 68 -2.85 12.61 14.55
C PHE A 68 -2.74 11.08 14.67
N LEU A 69 -1.58 10.55 15.12
CA LEU A 69 -1.39 9.11 15.26
C LEU A 69 -2.29 8.50 16.34
N GLU A 70 -2.46 9.20 17.46
CA GLU A 70 -3.34 8.77 18.57
C GLU A 70 -4.79 8.63 18.12
N GLU A 71 -5.25 9.57 17.28
CA GLU A 71 -6.63 9.61 16.81
C GLU A 71 -6.96 8.60 15.70
N LEU A 72 -5.97 7.85 15.20
CA LEU A 72 -6.23 6.74 14.28
C LEU A 72 -7.01 5.59 14.93
N ALA A 73 -6.98 5.49 16.27
CA ALA A 73 -7.75 4.51 17.03
C ALA A 73 -9.12 5.04 17.49
N SER A 74 -9.51 6.24 17.06
CA SER A 74 -10.77 6.87 17.46
C SER A 74 -11.97 6.14 16.84
N ALA A 75 -13.08 6.07 17.58
CA ALA A 75 -14.34 5.52 17.07
C ALA A 75 -15.07 6.47 16.10
N ASP A 76 -14.62 7.72 16.00
CA ASP A 76 -15.23 8.75 15.16
C ASP A 76 -14.53 8.81 13.80
N GLU A 77 -15.21 8.32 12.76
CA GLU A 77 -14.68 8.23 11.39
C GLU A 77 -14.17 9.56 10.85
N LYS A 78 -14.82 10.69 11.19
CA LYS A 78 -14.38 12.02 10.73
C LYS A 78 -13.08 12.46 11.37
N ILE A 79 -12.88 12.10 12.63
CA ILE A 79 -11.63 12.37 13.35
C ILE A 79 -10.48 11.58 12.70
N VAL A 80 -10.72 10.30 12.41
CA VAL A 80 -9.77 9.43 11.71
C VAL A 80 -9.44 9.98 10.31
N GLU A 81 -10.46 10.43 9.56
CA GLU A 81 -10.27 11.02 8.22
C GLU A 81 -9.37 12.26 8.27
N PHE A 82 -9.63 13.20 9.18
CA PHE A 82 -8.80 14.40 9.32
C PHE A 82 -7.38 14.08 9.80
N ALA A 83 -7.23 13.09 10.68
CA ALA A 83 -5.93 12.64 11.16
C ALA A 83 -5.08 12.02 10.03
N ILE A 84 -5.67 11.14 9.22
CA ILE A 84 -5.03 10.56 8.04
C ILE A 84 -4.67 11.65 7.02
N GLY A 85 -5.57 12.60 6.78
CA GLY A 85 -5.33 13.75 5.90
C GLY A 85 -4.13 14.59 6.35
N GLY A 86 -4.06 14.90 7.66
CA GLY A 86 -2.96 15.63 8.27
C GLY A 86 -1.62 14.89 8.17
N LEU A 87 -1.61 13.60 8.46
CA LEU A 87 -0.41 12.75 8.34
C LEU A 87 0.08 12.68 6.88
N CYS A 88 -0.82 12.46 5.92
CA CYS A 88 -0.49 12.45 4.51
C CYS A 88 0.15 13.76 4.05
N ASN A 89 -0.39 14.90 4.50
CA ASN A 89 0.15 16.21 4.18
C ASN A 89 1.57 16.41 4.78
N LEU A 90 1.79 15.99 6.04
CA LEU A 90 3.10 16.08 6.70
C LEU A 90 4.15 15.11 6.15
N CYS A 91 3.74 13.94 5.65
CA CYS A 91 4.65 12.94 5.06
C CYS A 91 5.34 13.40 3.77
N LEU A 92 4.90 14.50 3.15
CA LEU A 92 5.58 15.11 2.00
C LEU A 92 6.85 15.88 2.40
N ALA A 93 7.10 16.09 3.69
CA ALA A 93 8.34 16.66 4.20
C ALA A 93 9.49 15.65 4.11
N GLY A 94 10.44 15.86 3.18
CA GLY A 94 11.60 14.97 2.98
C GLY A 94 12.47 14.69 4.23
N SER A 95 12.28 15.42 5.33
CA SER A 95 12.99 15.22 6.60
C SER A 95 12.37 14.17 7.54
N LEU A 96 11.11 13.76 7.36
CA LEU A 96 10.48 12.72 8.22
C LEU A 96 10.89 11.28 7.86
N SER A 97 11.49 11.06 6.67
CA SER A 97 11.80 9.71 6.18
C SER A 97 12.91 8.97 6.92
N ARG A 98 13.75 9.64 7.74
CA ARG A 98 14.96 9.02 8.31
C ARG A 98 14.89 8.67 9.79
N ARG A 99 13.89 9.13 10.54
CA ARG A 99 13.84 8.95 12.01
C ARG A 99 12.72 8.04 12.53
N TRP A 100 11.79 7.63 11.67
CA TRP A 100 10.59 6.87 12.06
C TRP A 100 10.55 5.47 11.43
N ALA A 101 11.72 4.91 11.10
CA ALA A 101 11.87 3.50 10.77
C ALA A 101 11.86 2.67 12.07
N CYS A 102 10.73 2.67 12.78
CA CYS A 102 10.43 1.65 13.78
C CYS A 102 9.76 0.47 13.06
N PRO A 103 10.07 -0.79 13.40
CA PRO A 103 9.36 -1.95 12.86
C PRO A 103 7.86 -1.85 13.19
N GLY A 104 6.99 -1.93 12.19
CA GLY A 104 5.52 -1.91 12.36
C GLY A 104 4.83 -0.55 12.23
N GLY A 105 5.55 0.52 11.89
CA GLY A 105 5.00 1.87 11.75
C GLY A 105 4.47 2.20 10.34
N VAL A 106 4.07 3.47 10.16
CA VAL A 106 3.58 4.07 8.91
C VAL A 106 4.53 3.83 7.71
N SER A 107 5.79 3.42 7.92
CA SER A 107 6.68 2.96 6.85
C SER A 107 6.19 1.70 6.15
N ASP A 108 5.56 0.76 6.83
CA ASP A 108 5.04 -0.48 6.24
C ASP A 108 3.78 -0.17 5.41
N TRP A 109 2.93 0.72 5.92
CA TRP A 109 1.80 1.30 5.20
C TRP A 109 2.22 2.19 4.03
N LEU A 110 3.24 3.03 4.19
CA LEU A 110 3.81 3.85 3.11
C LEU A 110 4.57 2.98 2.10
N THR A 111 5.10 1.82 2.48
CA THR A 111 5.71 0.86 1.55
C THR A 111 4.62 0.15 0.75
N ALA A 112 3.49 -0.20 1.37
CA ALA A 112 2.30 -0.69 0.69
C ALA A 112 1.65 0.38 -0.22
N ALA A 113 1.53 1.63 0.24
CA ALA A 113 0.96 2.74 -0.52
C ALA A 113 1.92 3.27 -1.61
N ARG A 114 3.24 3.23 -1.40
CA ARG A 114 4.26 3.48 -2.44
C ARG A 114 4.34 2.34 -3.45
N SER A 115 3.95 1.12 -3.08
CA SER A 115 3.73 0.03 -4.03
C SER A 115 2.54 0.33 -4.95
N GLN A 116 1.55 1.11 -4.50
CA GLN A 116 0.40 1.52 -5.33
C GLN A 116 0.59 2.85 -6.09
N ARG A 117 1.49 3.73 -5.66
CA ARG A 117 1.94 4.92 -6.44
C ARG A 117 3.42 4.82 -6.82
N GLY A 118 3.77 3.71 -7.45
CA GLY A 118 5.05 3.54 -8.09
C GLY A 118 4.99 3.94 -9.56
N ARG A 119 5.22 5.22 -9.87
CA ARG A 119 5.93 5.60 -11.11
C ARG A 119 7.39 5.14 -10.96
N ARG A 120 7.59 3.84 -10.68
CA ARG A 120 8.90 3.20 -10.82
C ARG A 120 9.17 3.30 -12.30
N ARG A 121 10.23 4.03 -12.67
CA ARG A 121 10.85 3.83 -13.97
C ARG A 121 11.13 2.33 -14.03
N CYS A 122 10.30 1.61 -14.78
CA CYS A 122 10.54 0.23 -15.10
C CYS A 122 11.98 0.20 -15.61
N GLY A 123 12.87 -0.52 -14.91
CA GLY A 123 14.10 -0.94 -15.57
C GLY A 123 13.66 -1.55 -16.89
N SER A 124 14.22 -1.09 -18.01
CA SER A 124 13.68 -1.33 -19.35
C SER A 124 13.15 -2.76 -19.47
N LEU A 125 11.83 -2.93 -19.54
CA LEU A 125 11.22 -4.24 -19.71
C LEU A 125 11.77 -4.82 -21.02
N ARG A 126 12.45 -5.96 -20.94
CA ARG A 126 13.06 -6.62 -22.10
C ARG A 126 12.51 -8.03 -22.23
N CYS A 127 12.48 -8.52 -23.47
CA CYS A 127 12.32 -9.94 -23.73
C CYS A 127 13.37 -10.72 -22.94
N GLY A 128 12.98 -11.84 -22.32
CA GLY A 128 13.83 -12.65 -21.45
C GLY A 128 13.92 -12.16 -20.00
N SER A 129 13.30 -11.04 -19.63
CA SER A 129 13.22 -10.63 -18.22
C SER A 129 12.48 -11.70 -17.41
N SER A 130 12.98 -12.03 -16.23
CA SER A 130 12.34 -12.98 -15.32
C SER A 130 12.35 -12.49 -13.88
N VAL A 131 11.39 -12.97 -13.10
CA VAL A 131 11.31 -12.74 -11.65
C VAL A 131 10.92 -14.03 -10.95
N SER A 132 11.48 -14.25 -9.75
CA SER A 132 11.12 -15.35 -8.87
C SER A 132 10.71 -14.79 -7.51
N VAL A 133 9.66 -15.37 -6.92
CA VAL A 133 9.13 -14.97 -5.61
C VAL A 133 8.80 -16.22 -4.80
N GLU A 134 9.31 -16.29 -3.58
CA GLU A 134 8.94 -17.33 -2.64
C GLU A 134 7.80 -16.88 -1.73
N ARG A 135 6.88 -17.79 -1.41
CA ARG A 135 5.77 -17.55 -0.47
C ARG A 135 5.43 -18.82 0.30
N LEU A 136 5.19 -18.70 1.60
CA LEU A 136 4.54 -19.74 2.40
C LEU A 136 3.02 -19.66 2.18
N VAL A 137 2.39 -20.78 1.83
CA VAL A 137 0.92 -20.87 1.75
C VAL A 137 0.40 -21.37 3.08
N THR A 138 -0.29 -20.52 3.82
CA THR A 138 -0.79 -20.84 5.17
C THR A 138 -2.21 -21.41 5.12
N ARG A 139 -2.62 -22.08 6.20
CA ARG A 139 -4.02 -22.48 6.38
C ARG A 139 -4.98 -21.27 6.36
N ASP A 140 -4.55 -20.14 6.93
CA ASP A 140 -5.33 -18.90 6.95
C ASP A 140 -5.57 -18.33 5.54
N ASP A 141 -4.60 -18.47 4.62
CA ASP A 141 -4.77 -18.08 3.21
C ASP A 141 -5.90 -18.92 2.56
N VAL A 142 -5.94 -20.23 2.83
CA VAL A 142 -6.97 -21.15 2.31
C VAL A 142 -8.35 -20.80 2.86
N GLU A 143 -8.46 -20.57 4.17
CA GLU A 143 -9.72 -20.19 4.81
C GLU A 143 -10.22 -18.82 4.36
N SER A 144 -9.30 -17.84 4.23
CA SER A 144 -9.63 -16.50 3.75
C SER A 144 -10.08 -16.52 2.29
N PHE A 145 -9.42 -17.33 1.46
CA PHE A 145 -9.81 -17.49 0.06
C PHE A 145 -11.18 -18.16 -0.07
N ALA A 146 -11.50 -19.16 0.75
CA ALA A 146 -12.81 -19.78 0.75
C ALA A 146 -13.92 -18.79 1.12
N LYS A 147 -13.70 -17.95 2.14
CA LYS A 147 -14.63 -16.85 2.51
C LYS A 147 -14.82 -15.85 1.37
N LEU A 148 -13.75 -15.52 0.65
CA LEU A 148 -13.79 -14.56 -0.46
C LEU A 148 -14.46 -15.13 -1.71
N SER A 149 -14.13 -16.37 -2.06
CA SER A 149 -14.58 -17.03 -3.30
C SER A 149 -15.92 -17.74 -3.17
N GLY A 150 -16.32 -18.08 -1.95
CA GLY A 150 -17.46 -18.96 -1.67
C GLY A 150 -17.16 -20.45 -1.86
N ASP A 151 -15.92 -20.83 -2.20
CA ASP A 151 -15.53 -22.22 -2.39
C ASP A 151 -15.16 -22.89 -1.06
N PHE A 152 -16.16 -23.52 -0.45
CA PHE A 152 -16.04 -24.31 0.77
C PHE A 152 -15.95 -25.81 0.49
N ASN A 153 -15.43 -26.24 -0.67
CA ASN A 153 -15.24 -27.66 -0.95
C ASN A 153 -14.43 -28.33 0.19
N PRO A 154 -14.94 -29.43 0.81
CA PRO A 154 -14.32 -30.05 1.98
C PRO A 154 -12.85 -30.40 1.83
N ILE A 155 -12.37 -30.69 0.60
CA ILE A 155 -10.96 -31.00 0.30
C ILE A 155 -9.96 -29.93 0.81
N HIS A 156 -10.44 -28.70 1.01
CA HIS A 156 -9.66 -27.58 1.51
C HIS A 156 -9.61 -27.48 3.04
N PHE A 157 -10.30 -28.36 3.79
CA PHE A 157 -10.45 -28.23 5.25
C PHE A 157 -10.32 -29.55 6.01
N THR A 158 -10.75 -30.67 5.43
CA THR A 158 -10.92 -31.93 6.16
C THR A 158 -9.62 -32.65 6.49
N ASP A 159 -8.57 -32.45 5.70
CA ASP A 159 -7.29 -33.14 5.90
C ASP A 159 -6.38 -32.43 6.91
N LYS A 160 -5.48 -33.21 7.53
CA LYS A 160 -4.38 -32.67 8.37
C LYS A 160 -3.49 -31.71 7.59
N LYS A 161 -3.34 -31.94 6.29
CA LYS A 161 -2.70 -31.04 5.33
C LYS A 161 -3.71 -30.78 4.20
N PRO A 162 -4.53 -29.72 4.30
CA PRO A 162 -5.54 -29.46 3.30
C PRO A 162 -4.92 -29.11 1.95
N ILE A 163 -5.59 -29.50 0.88
CA ILE A 163 -5.22 -29.11 -0.48
C ILE A 163 -5.56 -27.63 -0.66
N VAL A 164 -4.65 -26.87 -1.26
CA VAL A 164 -4.84 -25.44 -1.55
C VAL A 164 -5.70 -25.29 -2.81
N HIS A 165 -6.64 -24.33 -2.84
CA HIS A 165 -7.40 -24.02 -4.05
C HIS A 165 -6.47 -23.69 -5.22
N GLY A 166 -6.68 -24.33 -6.38
CA GLY A 166 -5.90 -24.00 -7.59
C GLY A 166 -6.06 -22.53 -8.00
N ALA A 167 -7.25 -21.96 -7.79
CA ALA A 167 -7.52 -20.54 -8.03
C ALA A 167 -6.74 -19.61 -7.08
N LEU A 168 -6.47 -20.04 -5.84
CA LEU A 168 -5.64 -19.30 -4.88
C LEU A 168 -4.19 -19.20 -5.40
N LEU A 169 -3.63 -20.28 -5.97
CA LEU A 169 -2.31 -20.23 -6.62
C LEU A 169 -2.28 -19.21 -7.77
N ASN A 170 -3.35 -19.19 -8.59
CA ASN A 170 -3.47 -18.22 -9.67
C ASN A 170 -3.56 -16.76 -9.14
N SER A 171 -4.19 -16.55 -7.99
CA SER A 171 -4.26 -15.22 -7.37
C SER A 171 -2.88 -14.69 -6.97
N PHE A 172 -1.99 -15.56 -6.48
CA PHE A 172 -0.61 -15.17 -6.13
C PHE A 172 0.19 -14.80 -7.38
N LEU A 173 0.04 -15.57 -8.46
CA LEU A 173 0.63 -15.27 -9.76
C LEU A 173 0.15 -13.90 -10.30
N SER A 174 -1.15 -13.62 -10.22
CA SER A 174 -1.72 -12.32 -10.60
C SER A 174 -1.06 -11.18 -9.84
N GLY A 175 -0.83 -11.35 -8.53
CA GLY A 175 -0.08 -10.40 -7.72
C GLY A 175 1.34 -10.14 -8.24
N VAL A 176 2.08 -11.18 -8.64
CA VAL A 176 3.43 -11.04 -9.21
C VAL A 176 3.39 -10.33 -10.57
N ILE A 177 2.45 -10.69 -11.45
CA ILE A 177 2.28 -10.08 -12.77
C ILE A 177 1.95 -8.59 -12.66
N GLY A 178 1.01 -8.24 -11.78
CA GLY A 178 0.52 -6.88 -11.60
C GLY A 178 1.47 -5.96 -10.82
N THR A 179 2.39 -6.49 -10.01
CA THR A 179 3.25 -5.67 -9.13
C THR A 179 4.73 -5.73 -9.44
N LYS A 180 5.23 -6.85 -9.99
CA LYS A 180 6.67 -7.07 -10.22
C LYS A 180 7.01 -7.12 -11.71
N LEU A 181 6.48 -8.09 -12.44
CA LEU A 181 6.83 -8.32 -13.84
C LEU A 181 5.62 -8.90 -14.61
N PRO A 182 5.09 -8.20 -15.63
CA PRO A 182 5.59 -6.94 -16.20
C PRO A 182 5.46 -5.71 -15.28
N GLY A 183 4.64 -5.81 -14.23
CA GLY A 183 4.54 -4.80 -13.18
C GLY A 183 3.32 -3.87 -13.30
N PRO A 184 3.31 -2.76 -12.56
CA PRO A 184 2.14 -1.89 -12.42
C PRO A 184 1.59 -1.38 -13.76
N GLY A 185 0.26 -1.39 -13.91
CA GLY A 185 -0.43 -0.97 -15.14
C GLY A 185 -0.61 -2.10 -16.16
N THR A 186 -0.22 -3.33 -15.82
CA THR A 186 -0.49 -4.53 -16.61
C THR A 186 -1.96 -4.94 -16.49
N ILE A 187 -2.59 -5.24 -17.63
CA ILE A 187 -3.95 -5.79 -17.70
C ILE A 187 -3.87 -7.21 -18.24
N LEU A 188 -4.42 -8.18 -17.51
CA LEU A 188 -4.52 -9.57 -17.98
C LEU A 188 -5.57 -9.66 -19.08
N SER A 189 -5.19 -10.14 -20.26
CA SER A 189 -6.11 -10.30 -21.40
C SER A 189 -6.58 -11.75 -21.54
N SER A 190 -5.68 -12.71 -21.42
CA SER A 190 -6.02 -14.13 -21.42
C SER A 190 -4.94 -14.92 -20.69
N GLN A 191 -5.29 -16.10 -20.23
CA GLN A 191 -4.37 -16.98 -19.52
C GLN A 191 -4.73 -18.44 -19.81
N ASN A 192 -3.72 -19.30 -19.92
CA ASN A 192 -3.89 -20.75 -20.03
C ASN A 192 -2.93 -21.43 -19.06
N PHE A 193 -3.40 -22.40 -18.29
CA PHE A 193 -2.59 -23.12 -17.30
C PHE A 193 -3.12 -24.52 -17.02
N ARG A 194 -2.26 -25.33 -16.42
CA ARG A 194 -2.59 -26.64 -15.86
C ARG A 194 -2.07 -26.75 -14.43
N TYR A 195 -2.60 -27.72 -13.68
CA TYR A 195 -2.17 -28.06 -12.32
C TYR A 195 -1.65 -29.50 -12.28
N PRO A 196 -0.35 -29.74 -12.53
CA PRO A 196 0.19 -31.09 -12.62
C PRO A 196 0.19 -31.83 -11.27
N ASN A 197 0.35 -31.11 -10.15
CA ASN A 197 0.44 -31.68 -8.81
C ASN A 197 -0.36 -30.83 -7.80
N PRO A 198 -0.92 -31.44 -6.74
CA PRO A 198 -1.60 -30.69 -5.68
C PRO A 198 -0.60 -29.88 -4.84
N CYS A 199 -1.02 -28.70 -4.40
CA CYS A 199 -0.33 -27.90 -3.39
C CYS A 199 -1.01 -28.12 -2.04
N TYR A 200 -0.25 -28.25 -0.96
CA TYR A 200 -0.80 -28.40 0.39
C TYR A 200 -0.56 -27.13 1.21
N ALA A 201 -1.40 -26.90 2.23
CA ALA A 201 -1.10 -25.87 3.21
C ALA A 201 0.23 -26.17 3.90
N GLU A 202 0.92 -25.10 4.29
CA GLU A 202 2.28 -25.06 4.81
C GLU A 202 3.38 -25.40 3.78
N ASP A 203 3.04 -25.55 2.49
CA ASP A 203 4.05 -25.62 1.43
C ASP A 203 4.64 -24.23 1.16
N ILE A 204 5.96 -24.17 0.98
CA ILE A 204 6.64 -23.00 0.43
C ILE A 204 6.64 -23.13 -1.10
N ILE A 205 6.00 -22.19 -1.78
CA ILE A 205 5.91 -22.15 -3.23
C ILE A 205 6.88 -21.11 -3.81
N VAL A 206 7.39 -21.40 -5.00
CA VAL A 206 8.24 -20.51 -5.79
C VAL A 206 7.49 -20.13 -7.07
N ILE A 207 7.16 -18.86 -7.21
CA ILE A 207 6.44 -18.30 -8.36
C ILE A 207 7.45 -17.65 -9.29
N GLN A 208 7.62 -18.24 -10.47
CA GLN A 208 8.51 -17.75 -11.52
C GLN A 208 7.68 -17.21 -12.68
N VAL A 209 8.03 -16.01 -13.15
CA VAL A 209 7.41 -15.38 -14.32
C VAL A 209 8.51 -14.89 -15.24
N SER A 210 8.37 -15.15 -16.54
CA SER A 210 9.29 -14.67 -17.58
C SER A 210 8.55 -14.01 -18.73
N VAL A 211 9.18 -13.03 -19.36
CA VAL A 211 8.65 -12.34 -20.55
C VAL A 211 9.19 -13.00 -21.80
N GLU A 212 8.34 -13.74 -22.51
CA GLU A 212 8.73 -14.47 -23.73
C GLU A 212 8.68 -13.55 -24.96
N ARG A 213 7.68 -12.67 -25.05
CA ARG A 213 7.53 -11.76 -26.19
C ARG A 213 6.99 -10.41 -25.75
N LEU A 214 7.71 -9.35 -26.09
CA LEU A 214 7.34 -7.96 -25.78
C LEU A 214 6.74 -7.26 -27.02
N ARG A 215 5.42 -7.07 -27.02
CA ARG A 215 4.65 -6.31 -28.02
C ARG A 215 3.52 -5.56 -27.30
N LYS A 216 2.60 -4.90 -28.03
CA LYS A 216 1.37 -4.30 -27.46
C LYS A 216 0.60 -5.30 -26.58
N ILE A 217 0.53 -6.55 -27.03
CA ILE A 217 0.13 -7.70 -26.22
C ILE A 217 1.40 -8.50 -25.95
N THR A 218 1.81 -8.53 -24.69
CA THR A 218 3.01 -9.22 -24.20
C THR A 218 2.63 -10.62 -23.78
N THR A 219 3.48 -11.61 -24.11
CA THR A 219 3.33 -12.99 -23.63
C THR A 219 4.30 -13.22 -22.47
N CYS A 220 3.75 -13.72 -21.37
CA CYS A 220 4.51 -14.16 -20.22
C CYS A 220 4.32 -15.66 -20.03
N GLU A 221 5.40 -16.37 -19.73
CA GLU A 221 5.36 -17.75 -19.24
C GLU A 221 5.54 -17.74 -17.73
N TYR A 222 4.94 -18.69 -17.04
CA TYR A 222 5.07 -18.81 -15.60
C TYR A 222 5.01 -20.25 -15.12
N ARG A 223 5.65 -20.47 -13.97
CA ARG A 223 5.69 -21.73 -13.26
C ARG A 223 5.62 -21.46 -11.76
N ILE A 224 4.81 -22.23 -11.07
CA ILE A 224 4.76 -22.31 -9.62
C ILE A 224 5.24 -23.71 -9.24
N SER A 225 6.34 -23.80 -8.51
CA SER A 225 6.85 -25.07 -7.97
C SER A 225 6.88 -25.08 -6.45
N ARG A 226 6.83 -26.28 -5.86
CA ARG A 226 7.05 -26.47 -4.42
C ARG A 226 8.55 -26.44 -4.14
N LYS A 227 8.99 -25.65 -3.16
CA LYS A 227 10.42 -25.45 -2.86
C LYS A 227 11.13 -26.72 -2.37
N SER A 228 10.42 -27.65 -1.73
CA SER A 228 11.05 -28.83 -1.12
C SER A 228 11.50 -29.89 -2.13
N ASP A 229 10.78 -30.05 -3.25
CA ASP A 229 10.99 -31.12 -4.23
C ASP A 229 10.98 -30.63 -5.69
N ASP A 230 10.83 -29.32 -5.92
CA ASP A 230 10.66 -28.67 -7.22
C ASP A 230 9.48 -29.22 -8.07
N ALA A 231 8.51 -29.87 -7.42
CA ALA A 231 7.32 -30.36 -8.11
C ALA A 231 6.52 -29.19 -8.68
N THR A 232 6.20 -29.24 -9.98
CA THR A 232 5.35 -28.23 -10.63
C THR A 232 3.93 -28.32 -10.11
N LEU A 233 3.47 -27.27 -9.45
CA LEU A 233 2.11 -27.15 -8.92
C LEU A 233 1.18 -26.49 -9.93
N MET A 234 1.68 -25.50 -10.66
CA MET A 234 0.95 -24.79 -11.72
C MET A 234 1.93 -24.29 -12.77
N GLU A 235 1.59 -24.39 -14.05
CA GLU A 235 2.38 -23.81 -15.13
C GLU A 235 1.51 -23.41 -16.31
N GLY A 236 1.98 -22.44 -17.08
CA GLY A 236 1.26 -21.97 -18.26
C GLY A 236 1.72 -20.60 -18.74
N SER A 237 0.87 -19.98 -19.54
CA SER A 237 1.16 -18.71 -20.21
C SER A 237 0.04 -17.69 -20.02
N ALA A 238 0.40 -16.41 -20.07
CA ALA A 238 -0.49 -15.27 -19.96
C ALA A 238 -0.23 -14.29 -21.11
N LYS A 239 -1.32 -13.77 -21.69
CA LYS A 239 -1.28 -12.61 -22.58
C LYS A 239 -1.72 -11.40 -21.79
N VAL A 240 -0.87 -10.38 -21.78
CA VAL A 240 -1.08 -9.17 -20.99
C VAL A 240 -0.92 -7.93 -21.84
N ILE A 241 -1.71 -6.90 -21.56
CA ILE A 241 -1.62 -5.60 -22.20
C ILE A 241 -0.84 -4.70 -21.25
N ILE A 242 0.25 -4.12 -21.75
CA ILE A 242 1.08 -3.19 -21.00
C ILE A 242 0.87 -1.81 -21.59
N ARG A 243 0.49 -0.85 -20.75
CA ARG A 243 0.43 0.55 -21.16
C ARG A 243 1.86 1.08 -21.24
N MET A 244 2.46 0.99 -22.42
CA MET A 244 3.77 1.58 -22.68
C MET A 244 3.69 3.08 -22.35
N PRO A 245 4.60 3.63 -21.53
CA PRO A 245 4.65 5.07 -21.33
C PRO A 245 4.85 5.72 -22.70
N SER A 246 3.96 6.65 -23.05
CA SER A 246 4.14 7.51 -24.21
C SER A 246 5.53 8.14 -24.10
N GLY A 247 6.35 7.97 -25.14
CA GLY A 247 7.62 8.67 -25.28
C GLY A 247 7.44 10.18 -25.31
#